data_AF-A0A0F7Q1G0-F1
#
_entry.id   AF-A0A0F7Q1G0-F1
#
_cell.length_a   1.000
_cell.length_b   1.000
_cell.length_c   1.000
_cell.angle_alpha   90.00
_cell.angle_beta   90.00
_cell.angle_gamma   90.00
#
_symmetry.space_group_name_H-M   'P 1'
#
loop_
_entity.id
_entity.type
_entity.pdbx_description
1 polymer ?
#
loop_
_entity_poly.entity_id
_entity_poly.type
_entity_poly.pdbx_seq_one_letter_code
_entity_poly.pdbx_strand_id
1 'polypeptide(L)' 'MRVHRSFVANVNNIKRFDSKEKKLYFSEKTYCLVSRKNVVPLKNILKEGFVEM' A
#
# COMPACT_ATOMS: atom_id res chain seq x y z
N MET A 1 2.82 4.96 -6.56
CA MET A 1 1.49 5.61 -6.45
C MET A 1 1.43 6.55 -5.24
N ARG A 2 0.61 7.59 -5.29
CA ARG A 2 0.38 8.47 -4.13
C ARG A 2 -0.60 7.80 -3.16
N VAL A 3 -0.13 7.41 -1.98
CA VAL A 3 -0.91 6.67 -0.96
C VAL A 3 -1.43 7.57 0.17
N HIS A 4 -0.76 8.70 0.39
CA HIS A 4 -1.17 9.74 1.35
C HIS A 4 -0.85 11.13 0.79
N ARG A 5 -1.37 12.21 1.39
CA ARG A 5 -0.97 13.57 1.01
C ARG A 5 0.55 13.80 1.15
N SER A 6 1.18 13.09 2.07
CA SER A 6 2.62 13.21 2.38
C SER A 6 3.48 12.09 1.80
N PHE A 7 2.89 11.06 1.18
CA PHE A 7 3.61 9.85 0.81
C PHE A 7 3.29 9.36 -0.60
N VAL A 8 4.35 9.03 -1.34
CA VAL A 8 4.32 8.30 -2.60
C VAL A 8 5.06 6.98 -2.38
N ALA A 9 4.40 5.85 -2.64
CA ALA A 9 4.93 4.51 -2.43
C ALA A 9 5.31 3.87 -3.77
N ASN A 10 6.45 3.18 -3.83
CA ASN A 10 6.77 2.27 -4.93
C ASN A 10 6.01 0.96 -4.74
N VAL A 11 5.19 0.57 -5.72
CA VAL A 11 4.30 -0.60 -5.61
C VAL A 11 5.10 -1.90 -5.55
N ASN A 12 6.21 -1.97 -6.30
CA ASN A 12 7.05 -3.17 -6.39
C ASN A 12 7.74 -3.52 -5.06
N ASN A 13 7.89 -2.55 -4.16
CA ASN A 13 8.54 -2.74 -2.87
C ASN A 13 7.54 -3.02 -1.73
N ILE A 14 6.24 -3.03 -2.03
CA ILE A 14 5.21 -3.30 -1.03
C ILE A 14 5.25 -4.78 -0.67
N LYS A 15 5.40 -5.09 0.61
CA LYS A 15 5.34 -6.47 1.12
C LYS A 15 3.99 -6.82 1.74
N ARG A 16 3.39 -5.87 2.44
CA ARG A 16 2.12 -6.09 3.13
C ARG A 16 1.33 -4.80 3.24
N PHE A 17 0.02 -4.90 3.05
CA PHE A 17 -0.91 -3.82 3.34
C PHE A 17 -1.88 -4.21 4.43
N ASP A 18 -1.84 -3.49 5.56
CA ASP A 18 -2.85 -3.59 6.60
C ASP A 18 -3.93 -2.51 6.37
N SER A 19 -5.07 -2.95 5.82
CA SER A 19 -6.17 -2.03 5.51
C SER A 19 -6.97 -1.55 6.72
N LYS A 20 -6.90 -2.27 7.86
CA LYS A 20 -7.59 -1.88 9.09
C LYS A 20 -6.85 -0.73 9.77
N GLU A 21 -5.55 -0.91 9.92
CA GLU A 21 -4.63 0.09 10.49
C GLU A 21 -4.23 1.17 9.47
N LYS A 22 -4.52 0.95 8.17
CA LYS A 22 -4.13 1.82 7.04
C LYS A 22 -2.63 2.02 6.96
N LYS A 23 -1.88 0.93 7.19
CA LYS A 23 -0.41 0.90 7.17
C LYS A 23 0.07 0.07 5.99
N LEU A 24 1.00 0.64 5.22
CA LEU A 24 1.64 -0.01 4.09
C LEU A 24 3.09 -0.32 4.43
N TYR A 25 3.45 -1.59 4.47
CA TYR A 25 4.75 -2.08 4.91
C TYR A 25 5.66 -2.39 3.72
N PHE A 26 6.89 -1.89 3.80
CA PHE A 26 7.98 -2.19 2.86
C PHE A 26 9.00 -3.17 3.47
N SER A 27 9.06 -3.23 4.80
CA SER A 27 9.81 -4.20 5.60
C SER A 27 9.09 -4.40 6.95
N GLU A 28 9.60 -5.29 7.82
CA GLU A 28 9.02 -5.49 9.16
C GLU A 28 9.01 -4.23 10.03
N LYS A 29 10.00 -3.34 9.86
CA LYS A 29 10.17 -2.13 10.67
C LYS A 29 9.79 -0.84 9.95
N THR A 30 9.58 -0.89 8.63
CA THR A 30 9.35 0.31 7.82
C THR A 30 7.98 0.27 7.17
N TYR A 31 7.16 1.26 7.51
CA TYR A 31 5.83 1.44 6.93
C TYR A 31 5.51 2.91 6.70
N CYS A 32 4.50 3.18 5.87
CA CYS A 32 3.88 4.50 5.76
C CYS A 32 2.37 4.42 5.97
N LEU A 33 1.77 5.57 6.28
CA LEU A 33 0.31 5.69 6.42
C LEU A 33 -0.36 5.82 5.04
N VAL A 34 -1.59 5.31 4.95
CA VAL A 34 -2.44 5.40 3.77
C VAL A 34 -3.69 6.22 4.10
N SER A 35 -4.02 7.20 3.24
CA SER A 35 -5.26 7.97 3.41
C SER A 35 -6.47 7.09 3.12
N ARG A 36 -7.58 7.30 3.84
CA ARG A 36 -8.85 6.57 3.65
C ARG A 36 -9.28 6.48 2.17
N LYS A 37 -9.20 7.60 1.44
CA LYS A 37 -9.55 7.66 0.01
C LYS A 37 -8.71 6.75 -0.90
N ASN A 38 -7.50 6.40 -0.48
CA ASN A 38 -6.57 5.59 -1.25
C ASN A 38 -6.57 4.10 -0.85
N VAL A 39 -7.35 3.71 0.18
CA VAL A 39 -7.40 2.31 0.64
C VAL A 39 -7.97 1.39 -0.44
N VAL A 40 -9.13 1.75 -1.02
CA VAL A 40 -9.79 0.95 -2.05
C VAL A 40 -8.96 0.89 -3.34
N PRO A 41 -8.48 2.02 -3.90
CA PRO A 41 -7.58 2.00 -5.06
C PRO A 41 -6.33 1.13 -4.85
N LEU A 42 -5.70 1.24 -3.67
CA LEU A 42 -4.51 0.45 -3.34
C LEU A 42 -4.83 -1.06 -3.28
N LYS A 43 -6.00 -1.45 -2.73
CA LYS A 43 -6.41 -2.87 -2.74
C LYS A 43 -6.57 -3.42 -4.15
N ASN A 44 -7.13 -2.65 -5.07
CA ASN A 44 -7.35 -3.10 -6.45
C ASN A 44 -6.01 -3.29 -7.17
N ILE A 45 -5.10 -2.31 -7.06
CA ILE A 45 -3.75 -2.39 -7.64
C ILE A 45 -2.97 -3.59 -7.09
N LEU A 46 -3.05 -3.83 -5.78
CA LEU A 46 -2.37 -4.99 -5.17
C LEU A 46 -3.01 -6.31 -5.64
N LYS A 47 -4.33 -6.39 -5.80
CA LYS A 47 -4.96 -7.60 -6.35
C LYS A 47 -4.48 -7.90 -7.77
N GLU A 48 -4.38 -6.89 -8.63
CA GLU A 48 -3.90 -7.05 -10.01
C GLU A 48 -2.44 -7.51 -10.05
N GLY A 49 -1.56 -6.91 -9.22
CA GLY A 49 -0.14 -7.27 -9.19
C GLY A 49 0.20 -8.61 -8.52
N PHE A 50 -0.70 -9.20 -7.73
CA PHE A 50 -0.49 -10.51 -7.08
C PHE A 50 -1.05 -11.70 -7.88
N VAL A 51 -1.77 -11.46 -8.98
CA VAL A 51 -2.32 -12.54 -9.85
C VAL A 51 -1.27 -13.08 -10.84
N GLU A 52 -0.13 -12.41 -11.01
CA GLU A 52 0.97 -12.85 -11.89
C GLU A 52 2.18 -13.47 -11.14
N MET A 53 1.97 -14.05 -9.95
CA MET A 53 2.98 -14.88 -9.26
C MET A 53 2.49 -16.31 -9.05
#